data_AF-A0A835HZ77-F1
#
_entry.id   AF-A0A835HZ77-F1
#
_cell.length_a   1.000
_cell.length_b   1.000
_cell.length_c   1.000
_cell.angle_alpha   90.00
_cell.angle_beta   90.00
_cell.angle_gamma   90.00
#
_symmetry.space_group_name_H-M   'P 1'
#
loop_
_entity.id
_entity.type
_entity.pdbx_description
1 polymer ?
#
loop_
_entity_poly.entity_id
_entity_poly.type
_entity_poly.pdbx_seq_one_letter_code
_entity_poly.pdbx_strand_id
1 'polypeptide(L)'
;MVLKSFVEVNPESHFPLENLPYGIFKSGNEADPPRPCIAIGDFVFNLSAVSSAGLFNGPLLQNSDCFHQTSLNKFVGMGRPAWKEARSTIQKLLSFDEPTVRDNATLREESLLPMNKVQMLLPIVIGDYTDFFSSMYHARNCGIMFRGPDNAIQPNWFNLPIAYHGRASSIVVSGTDLIRPRGQAHPVGSSTPYFGPSRKLDFELEMAAVVGPGNELGKPVDVTEAADHIFGLVLMNDWSARDIQAWEYVPLGPFLGKSFGTTISPWIVTLDALGPFSCDAPKQEPQPLPYLVEKNSKNYDISLEVRVKTTAPEHESVLTKSNFKHLYWTITQQLAHHTINGCNLRPGDLLGTGTISGPEPESLGCLLELTWNGKNPLSFNGLPRMFLEDGDEVVLTGFCKGDGYKVGFGTCSGKSQETVDLIRSNEKEKLRMNEALMSLLLRLDSVPGIDPTVREVRRKVSRRIVGLQEILDAVADSRVEGLQEMMRKWEEVVVEMEEGVWEDERCRTTVEGREMERFCFEKFGFRCMERFLRGV
;
A
#
# COMPACT_ATOMS: atom_id res chain seq x y z
N MET A 1 4.91 -2.86 36.65
CA MET A 1 4.50 -1.48 36.99
C MET A 1 4.50 -0.69 35.69
N VAL A 2 3.42 0.06 35.43
CA VAL A 2 3.33 0.97 34.27
C VAL A 2 4.45 2.00 34.37
N LEU A 3 5.20 2.18 33.28
CA LEU A 3 6.26 3.18 33.21
C LEU A 3 5.62 4.57 33.16
N LYS A 4 6.14 5.51 33.95
CA LYS A 4 5.64 6.89 33.96
C LYS A 4 6.60 7.80 33.20
N SER A 5 6.07 8.53 32.22
CA SER A 5 6.81 9.58 31.52
C SER A 5 6.54 10.95 32.15
N PHE A 6 7.46 11.91 31.98
CA PHE A 6 7.15 13.32 32.24
C PHE A 6 6.25 13.92 31.15
N VAL A 7 6.18 13.29 29.98
CA VAL A 7 5.20 13.60 28.94
C VAL A 7 3.88 13.01 29.38
N GLU A 8 2.83 13.82 29.39
CA GLU A 8 1.48 13.33 29.68
C GLU A 8 0.99 12.45 28.52
N VAL A 9 0.60 11.22 28.84
CA VAL A 9 0.12 10.25 27.84
C VAL A 9 -1.27 9.78 28.20
N ASN A 10 -2.20 9.93 27.25
CA ASN A 10 -3.54 9.36 27.37
C ASN A 10 -3.45 7.82 27.41
N PRO A 11 -4.13 7.11 28.34
CA PRO A 11 -4.15 5.65 28.40
C PRO A 11 -4.57 4.94 27.11
N GLU A 12 -5.40 5.60 26.29
CA GLU A 12 -5.86 5.11 24.98
C GLU A 12 -4.88 5.43 23.85
N SER A 13 -3.83 6.22 24.10
CA SER A 13 -2.79 6.53 23.13
C SER A 13 -2.09 5.25 22.68
N HIS A 14 -1.75 5.21 21.39
CA HIS A 14 -0.92 4.17 20.82
C HIS A 14 0.54 4.26 21.29
N PHE A 15 0.96 5.41 21.85
CA PHE A 15 2.37 5.75 22.04
C PHE A 15 2.73 6.01 23.51
N PRO A 16 2.53 5.06 24.44
CA PRO A 16 3.04 5.17 25.79
C PRO A 16 4.54 4.88 25.85
N LEU A 17 5.12 5.06 27.04
CA LEU A 17 6.55 4.83 27.32
C LEU A 17 6.95 3.35 27.13
N GLU A 18 5.98 2.44 27.16
CA GLU A 18 6.13 1.02 26.84
C GLU A 18 6.25 0.75 25.33
N ASN A 19 5.80 1.66 24.46
CA ASN A 19 5.88 1.47 23.01
C ASN A 19 7.19 2.00 22.44
N LEU A 20 7.30 3.34 22.32
CA LEU A 20 8.43 4.05 21.69
C LEU A 20 8.78 3.53 20.28
N PRO A 21 7.84 3.57 19.31
CA PRO A 21 8.10 3.11 17.96
C PRO A 21 8.95 4.13 17.21
N TYR A 22 9.75 3.66 16.25
CA TYR A 22 10.68 4.49 15.48
C TYR A 22 10.06 4.95 14.17
N GLY A 23 10.35 6.17 13.75
CA GLY A 23 9.91 6.74 12.48
C GLY A 23 10.90 7.75 11.91
N ILE A 24 10.56 8.30 10.74
CA ILE A 24 11.23 9.44 10.14
C ILE A 24 10.22 10.58 10.03
N PHE A 25 10.60 11.75 10.51
CA PHE A 25 9.80 12.95 10.35
C PHE A 25 10.56 14.04 9.59
N LYS A 26 9.81 14.97 9.01
CA LYS A 26 10.30 16.26 8.53
C LYS A 26 9.57 17.36 9.29
N SER A 27 10.30 18.38 9.75
CA SER A 27 9.70 19.56 10.37
C SER A 27 8.95 20.39 9.32
N GLY A 28 8.14 21.36 9.76
CA GLY A 28 7.48 22.30 8.84
C GLY A 28 8.43 23.22 8.07
N ASN A 29 9.73 23.24 8.40
CA ASN A 29 10.73 24.00 7.66
C ASN A 29 11.29 23.15 6.51
N GLU A 30 11.06 23.55 5.27
CA GLU A 30 11.49 22.77 4.10
C GLU A 30 12.99 22.51 4.01
N ALA A 31 13.80 23.41 4.61
CA ALA A 31 15.25 23.31 4.63
C ALA A 31 15.78 22.23 5.60
N ASP A 32 14.98 21.80 6.57
CA ASP A 32 15.40 20.76 7.49
C ASP A 32 15.39 19.38 6.81
N PRO A 33 16.48 18.60 6.91
CA PRO A 33 16.48 17.24 6.39
C PRO A 33 15.53 16.36 7.23
N PRO A 34 14.99 15.27 6.64
CA PRO A 34 14.32 14.21 7.39
C PRO A 34 15.21 13.64 8.50
N ARG A 35 14.62 13.30 9.66
CA ARG A 35 15.38 12.80 10.83
C ARG A 35 14.66 11.65 11.55
N PRO A 36 15.43 10.72 12.14
CA PRO A 36 14.95 9.71 13.08
C PRO A 36 14.27 10.30 14.29
N CYS A 37 13.14 9.70 14.63
CA CYS A 37 12.37 10.03 15.80
C CYS A 37 11.72 8.80 16.43
N ILE A 38 11.17 8.98 17.63
CA ILE A 38 10.20 8.06 18.21
C ILE A 38 8.89 8.79 18.55
N ALA A 39 7.80 8.05 18.69
CA ALA A 39 6.53 8.60 19.18
C ALA A 39 6.38 8.44 20.71
N ILE A 40 5.86 9.47 21.38
CA ILE A 40 5.47 9.47 22.80
C ILE A 40 4.29 10.42 23.02
N GLY A 41 3.14 9.88 23.45
CA GLY A 41 1.88 10.62 23.52
C GLY A 41 1.54 11.24 22.16
N ASP A 42 1.27 12.55 22.17
CA ASP A 42 0.99 13.34 20.95
C ASP A 42 2.25 14.02 20.39
N PHE A 43 3.44 13.56 20.78
CA PHE A 43 4.72 14.14 20.43
C PHE A 43 5.61 13.18 19.65
N VAL A 44 6.50 13.80 18.88
CA VAL A 44 7.64 13.18 18.24
C VAL A 44 8.88 13.57 19.03
N PHE A 45 9.65 12.59 19.48
CA PHE A 45 10.92 12.78 20.15
C PHE A 45 12.06 12.66 19.14
N ASN A 46 12.68 13.79 18.81
CA ASN A 46 13.71 13.97 17.79
C ASN A 46 15.06 13.40 18.25
N LEU A 47 15.43 12.22 17.73
CA LEU A 47 16.65 11.52 18.15
C LEU A 47 17.92 12.22 17.69
N SER A 48 17.84 13.03 16.63
CA SER A 48 18.98 13.83 16.15
C SER A 48 19.38 14.91 17.17
N ALA A 49 18.40 15.61 17.76
CA ALA A 49 18.67 16.61 18.80
C ALA A 49 19.30 15.95 20.05
N VAL A 50 18.76 14.81 20.47
CA VAL A 50 19.26 14.04 21.61
C VAL A 50 20.68 13.51 21.37
N SER A 51 20.96 13.04 20.16
CA SER A 51 22.30 12.60 19.74
C SER A 51 23.30 13.75 19.71
N SER A 52 22.92 14.90 19.14
CA SER A 52 23.76 16.11 19.13
C SER A 52 24.05 16.65 20.53
N ALA A 53 23.14 16.43 21.50
CA ALA A 53 23.35 16.74 22.91
C ALA A 53 24.26 15.73 23.64
N GLY A 54 24.75 14.69 22.96
CA GLY A 54 25.66 13.69 23.53
C GLY A 54 25.00 12.72 24.51
N LEU A 55 23.67 12.58 24.48
CA LEU A 55 22.93 11.76 25.46
C LEU A 55 22.89 10.27 25.10
N PHE A 56 23.18 9.93 23.85
CA PHE A 56 23.50 8.55 23.47
C PHE A 56 24.99 8.28 23.70
N ASN A 57 25.36 8.00 24.95
CA ASN A 57 26.76 7.84 25.38
C ASN A 57 27.17 6.39 25.68
N GLY A 58 26.35 5.42 25.27
CA GLY A 58 26.65 4.00 25.41
C GLY A 58 27.66 3.52 24.35
N PRO A 59 28.24 2.32 24.57
CA PRO A 59 29.35 1.81 23.75
C PRO A 59 28.99 1.60 22.28
N LEU A 60 27.71 1.35 21.96
CA LEU A 60 27.28 1.08 20.60
C LEU A 60 26.84 2.36 19.86
N LEU A 61 26.30 3.35 20.57
CA LEU A 61 25.72 4.55 19.95
C LEU A 61 26.61 5.79 20.02
N GLN A 62 27.55 5.91 20.97
CA GLN A 62 28.28 7.18 21.19
C GLN A 62 29.06 7.72 19.98
N ASN A 63 29.51 6.84 19.10
CA ASN A 63 30.31 7.20 17.92
C ASN A 63 29.56 6.92 16.61
N SER A 64 28.24 6.73 16.68
CA SER A 64 27.39 6.47 15.53
C SER A 64 26.63 7.74 15.15
N ASP A 65 26.56 8.02 13.86
CA ASP A 65 25.73 9.08 13.25
C ASP A 65 24.35 8.53 12.82
N CYS A 66 23.93 7.37 13.33
CA CYS A 66 22.70 6.69 12.89
C CYS A 66 21.44 7.54 13.09
N PHE A 67 21.43 8.43 14.10
CA PHE A 67 20.33 9.37 14.36
C PHE A 67 20.45 10.72 13.63
N HIS A 68 21.49 10.89 12.81
CA HIS A 68 21.63 12.01 11.87
C HIS A 68 21.36 11.61 10.42
N GLN A 69 21.02 10.35 10.15
CA GLN A 69 20.64 9.86 8.82
C GLN A 69 19.24 10.35 8.43
N THR A 70 18.88 10.22 7.16
CA THR A 70 17.53 10.54 6.65
C THR A 70 16.58 9.33 6.62
N SER A 71 17.06 8.16 7.02
CA SER A 71 16.32 6.90 7.12
C SER A 71 16.83 6.07 8.30
N LEU A 72 16.03 5.11 8.78
CA LEU A 72 16.42 4.26 9.91
C LEU A 72 17.38 3.13 9.51
N ASN A 73 17.68 2.91 8.23
CA ASN A 73 18.45 1.74 7.75
C ASN A 73 19.78 1.54 8.49
N LYS A 74 20.52 2.63 8.77
CA LYS A 74 21.79 2.52 9.51
C LYS A 74 21.56 2.01 10.93
N PHE A 75 20.62 2.59 11.66
CA PHE A 75 20.29 2.17 13.03
C PHE A 75 19.72 0.75 13.07
N VAL A 76 18.80 0.45 12.16
CA VAL A 76 18.21 -0.89 11.99
C VAL A 76 19.30 -1.92 11.70
N GLY A 77 20.30 -1.60 10.87
CA GLY A 77 21.42 -2.50 10.59
C GLY A 77 22.40 -2.75 11.75
N MET A 78 22.37 -1.95 12.82
CA MET A 78 23.28 -2.11 13.97
C MET A 78 22.93 -3.33 14.85
N GLY A 79 21.71 -3.87 14.71
CA GLY A 79 21.29 -5.07 15.42
C GLY A 79 20.83 -4.85 16.86
N ARG A 80 20.28 -5.94 17.42
CA ARG A 80 19.56 -5.95 18.69
C ARG A 80 20.28 -5.33 19.89
N PRO A 81 21.61 -5.51 20.09
CA PRO A 81 22.30 -4.84 21.18
C PRO A 81 22.18 -3.32 21.13
N ALA A 82 22.32 -2.71 19.95
CA ALA A 82 22.22 -1.26 19.77
C ALA A 82 20.77 -0.78 19.94
N TRP A 83 19.79 -1.56 19.48
CA TRP A 83 18.38 -1.24 19.68
C TRP A 83 17.97 -1.22 21.16
N LYS A 84 18.48 -2.18 21.94
CA LYS A 84 18.27 -2.24 23.39
C LYS A 84 18.94 -1.09 24.13
N GLU A 85 20.16 -0.74 23.74
CA GLU A 85 20.86 0.44 24.27
C GLU A 85 20.06 1.71 24.01
N ALA A 86 19.61 1.93 22.76
CA ALA A 86 18.79 3.08 22.40
C ALA A 86 17.49 3.12 23.20
N ARG A 87 16.76 2.00 23.25
CA ARG A 87 15.48 1.90 23.97
C ARG A 87 15.66 2.21 25.46
N SER A 88 16.68 1.65 26.11
CA SER A 88 16.95 1.90 27.53
C SER A 88 17.29 3.37 27.78
N THR A 89 18.13 3.97 26.93
CA THR A 89 18.46 5.40 27.02
C THR A 89 17.24 6.27 26.83
N ILE A 90 16.42 6.03 25.80
CA ILE A 90 15.21 6.81 25.53
C ILE A 90 14.20 6.67 26.66
N GLN A 91 13.97 5.45 27.18
CA GLN A 91 13.07 5.22 28.31
C GLN A 91 13.54 5.97 29.56
N LYS A 92 14.85 5.99 29.82
CA LYS A 92 15.43 6.78 30.91
C LYS A 92 15.16 8.26 30.68
N LEU A 93 15.54 8.80 29.52
CA LEU A 93 15.40 10.23 29.21
C LEU A 93 13.96 10.73 29.27
N LEU A 94 12.99 9.89 28.92
CA LEU A 94 11.56 10.21 28.97
C LEU A 94 10.87 9.87 30.29
N SER A 95 11.57 9.24 31.23
CA SER A 95 11.02 8.86 32.55
C SER A 95 10.64 10.10 33.37
N PHE A 96 9.57 9.99 34.16
CA PHE A 96 9.08 11.07 35.02
C PHE A 96 10.17 11.63 35.94
N ASP A 97 11.06 10.77 36.46
CA ASP A 97 12.08 11.13 37.44
C ASP A 97 13.43 11.58 36.83
N GLU A 98 13.56 11.61 35.49
CA GLU A 98 14.81 11.96 34.81
C GLU A 98 14.84 13.45 34.40
N PRO A 99 15.68 14.29 35.05
CA PRO A 99 15.69 15.73 34.79
C PRO A 99 16.38 16.13 33.48
N THR A 100 17.24 15.27 32.91
CA THR A 100 18.15 15.65 31.81
C THR A 100 17.46 16.32 30.63
N VAL A 101 16.32 15.79 30.18
CA VAL A 101 15.47 16.43 29.15
C VAL A 101 14.31 17.20 29.80
N ARG A 102 13.68 16.66 30.84
CA ARG A 102 12.49 17.23 31.50
C ARG A 102 12.69 18.69 31.93
N ASP A 103 13.84 18.98 32.54
CA ASP A 103 14.14 20.28 33.18
C ASP A 103 15.05 21.17 32.31
N ASN A 104 15.52 20.66 31.17
CA ASN A 104 16.29 21.44 30.20
C ASN A 104 15.35 22.01 29.13
N ALA A 105 14.86 23.23 29.35
CA ALA A 105 13.85 23.86 28.50
C ALA A 105 14.25 23.91 27.01
N THR A 106 15.49 24.30 26.70
CA THR A 106 15.99 24.39 25.33
C THR A 106 16.03 23.03 24.65
N LEU A 107 16.66 22.03 25.30
CA LEU A 107 16.71 20.69 24.72
C LEU A 107 15.32 20.07 24.59
N ARG A 108 14.43 20.33 25.55
CA ARG A 108 13.06 19.83 25.51
C ARG A 108 12.28 20.39 24.32
N GLU A 109 12.42 21.68 24.03
CA GLU A 109 11.78 22.32 22.86
C GLU A 109 12.34 21.79 21.54
N GLU A 110 13.64 21.53 21.46
CA GLU A 110 14.28 20.97 20.25
C GLU A 110 14.00 19.47 20.05
N SER A 111 13.83 18.74 21.15
CA SER A 111 13.68 17.28 21.14
C SER A 111 12.23 16.81 21.18
N LEU A 112 11.27 17.56 21.73
CA LEU A 112 9.85 17.21 21.73
C LEU A 112 9.04 18.14 20.82
N LEU A 113 8.61 17.60 19.68
CA LEU A 113 7.82 18.32 18.69
C LEU A 113 6.39 17.78 18.67
N PRO A 114 5.35 18.64 18.61
CA PRO A 114 3.98 18.16 18.46
C PRO A 114 3.81 17.35 17.17
N MET A 115 3.25 16.14 17.26
CA MET A 115 3.15 15.22 16.13
C MET A 115 2.28 15.79 14.99
N ASN A 116 1.31 16.64 15.31
CA ASN A 116 0.47 17.34 14.31
C ASN A 116 1.15 18.53 13.61
N LYS A 117 2.40 18.84 13.95
CA LYS A 117 3.22 19.89 13.32
C LYS A 117 4.36 19.35 12.47
N VAL A 118 4.45 18.03 12.32
CA VAL A 118 5.48 17.37 11.52
C VAL A 118 4.85 16.52 10.44
N GLN A 119 5.60 16.31 9.36
CA GLN A 119 5.24 15.36 8.33
C GLN A 119 5.96 14.03 8.59
N MET A 120 5.22 12.94 8.67
CA MET A 120 5.80 11.60 8.71
C MET A 120 6.17 11.12 7.31
N LEU A 121 7.30 10.42 7.20
CA LEU A 121 7.82 9.86 5.95
C LEU A 121 7.98 8.34 6.06
N LEU A 122 8.35 7.70 4.95
CA LEU A 122 8.75 6.28 4.99
C LEU A 122 9.90 6.10 5.99
N PRO A 123 9.81 5.14 6.92
CA PRO A 123 10.79 5.02 8.00
C PRO A 123 12.14 4.46 7.53
N ILE A 124 12.15 3.74 6.41
CA ILE A 124 13.29 3.02 5.83
C ILE A 124 13.31 3.17 4.31
N VAL A 125 14.51 3.14 3.74
CA VAL A 125 14.70 2.86 2.31
C VAL A 125 14.58 1.36 2.12
N ILE A 126 13.53 0.93 1.43
CA ILE A 126 13.24 -0.50 1.24
C ILE A 126 14.06 -1.00 0.05
N GLY A 127 14.99 -1.91 0.32
CA GLY A 127 15.80 -2.56 -0.72
C GLY A 127 14.95 -3.53 -1.53
N ASP A 128 14.49 -4.58 -0.85
CA ASP A 128 13.57 -5.57 -1.38
C ASP A 128 12.29 -5.65 -0.52
N TYR A 129 11.17 -5.93 -1.20
CA TYR A 129 9.89 -6.24 -0.58
C TYR A 129 9.49 -7.65 -1.00
N THR A 130 9.16 -8.49 -0.04
CA THR A 130 8.64 -9.84 -0.27
C THR A 130 7.34 -9.98 0.48
N ASP A 131 6.33 -10.50 -0.20
CA ASP A 131 5.01 -10.68 0.36
C ASP A 131 4.72 -12.18 0.52
N PHE A 132 4.43 -12.59 1.74
CA PHE A 132 4.13 -13.97 2.08
C PHE A 132 2.64 -14.28 1.90
N PHE A 133 2.24 -15.51 2.17
CA PHE A 133 0.85 -15.93 2.14
C PHE A 133 0.51 -16.77 3.38
N SER A 134 0.77 -16.22 4.57
CA SER A 134 0.94 -17.01 5.79
C SER A 134 -0.33 -17.22 6.64
N SER A 135 -1.46 -16.65 6.22
CA SER A 135 -2.76 -16.83 6.86
C SER A 135 -3.48 -18.06 6.30
N MET A 136 -3.70 -19.08 7.14
CA MET A 136 -4.41 -20.30 6.72
C MET A 136 -5.85 -20.00 6.32
N TYR A 137 -6.52 -19.13 7.07
CA TYR A 137 -7.91 -18.77 6.80
C TYR A 137 -8.04 -18.08 5.44
N HIS A 138 -7.16 -17.12 5.14
CA HIS A 138 -7.12 -16.45 3.86
C HIS A 138 -6.83 -17.42 2.71
N ALA A 139 -5.79 -18.27 2.87
CA ALA A 139 -5.45 -19.29 1.88
C ALA A 139 -6.61 -20.25 1.59
N ARG A 140 -7.32 -20.67 2.65
CA ARG A 140 -8.51 -21.52 2.55
C ARG A 140 -9.64 -20.82 1.79
N ASN A 141 -9.97 -19.58 2.15
CA ASN A 141 -11.08 -18.83 1.57
C ASN A 141 -10.85 -18.60 0.07
N CYS A 142 -9.69 -18.05 -0.30
CA CYS A 142 -9.30 -17.90 -1.71
C CYS A 142 -9.33 -19.25 -2.45
N GLY A 143 -8.80 -20.28 -1.82
CA GLY A 143 -8.86 -21.65 -2.31
C GLY A 143 -10.25 -22.15 -2.65
N ILE A 144 -11.19 -22.02 -1.73
CA ILE A 144 -12.58 -22.42 -1.93
C ILE A 144 -13.19 -21.65 -3.10
N MET A 145 -12.96 -20.33 -3.19
CA MET A 145 -13.52 -19.51 -4.26
C MET A 145 -13.03 -19.90 -5.65
N PHE A 146 -11.75 -20.26 -5.79
CA PHE A 146 -11.12 -20.48 -7.09
C PHE A 146 -11.03 -21.95 -7.49
N ARG A 147 -10.93 -22.88 -6.53
CA ARG A 147 -10.68 -24.31 -6.76
C ARG A 147 -11.73 -25.24 -6.13
N GLY A 148 -12.68 -24.68 -5.38
CA GLY A 148 -13.66 -25.45 -4.63
C GLY A 148 -13.12 -25.97 -3.28
N PRO A 149 -14.02 -26.49 -2.42
CA PRO A 149 -13.68 -26.86 -1.04
C PRO A 149 -12.70 -28.02 -0.92
N ASP A 150 -12.75 -28.98 -1.85
CA ASP A 150 -11.92 -30.19 -1.79
C ASP A 150 -10.43 -29.91 -2.06
N ASN A 151 -10.11 -28.79 -2.73
CA ASN A 151 -8.77 -28.38 -3.13
C ASN A 151 -8.42 -26.96 -2.66
N ALA A 152 -8.98 -26.56 -1.51
CA ALA A 152 -8.86 -25.19 -1.02
C ALA A 152 -7.39 -24.79 -0.82
N ILE A 153 -6.63 -25.53 -0.02
CA ILE A 153 -5.21 -25.24 0.23
C ILE A 153 -4.35 -26.24 -0.52
N GLN A 154 -3.38 -25.75 -1.28
CA GLN A 154 -2.42 -26.59 -2.01
C GLN A 154 -1.44 -27.26 -1.03
N PRO A 155 -0.97 -28.49 -1.29
CA PRO A 155 -0.14 -29.24 -0.33
C PRO A 155 1.13 -28.51 0.12
N ASN A 156 1.78 -27.78 -0.80
CA ASN A 156 3.01 -27.04 -0.50
C ASN A 156 2.83 -25.94 0.57
N TRP A 157 1.63 -25.35 0.68
CA TRP A 157 1.34 -24.27 1.61
C TRP A 157 1.56 -24.67 3.09
N PHE A 158 1.29 -25.93 3.43
CA PHE A 158 1.52 -26.46 4.77
C PHE A 158 2.97 -26.92 5.01
N ASN A 159 3.83 -26.91 3.98
CA ASN A 159 5.20 -27.39 4.07
C ASN A 159 6.24 -26.26 4.04
N LEU A 160 5.88 -25.11 3.48
CA LEU A 160 6.73 -23.92 3.46
C LEU A 160 5.88 -22.63 3.40
N PRO A 161 6.37 -21.52 3.98
CA PRO A 161 5.72 -20.23 3.88
C PRO A 161 5.91 -19.66 2.46
N ILE A 162 4.95 -19.93 1.57
CA ILE A 162 5.01 -19.44 0.18
C ILE A 162 5.03 -17.90 0.16
N ALA A 163 5.75 -17.34 -0.81
CA ALA A 163 5.91 -15.91 -0.99
C ALA A 163 6.22 -15.56 -2.46
N TYR A 164 6.16 -14.28 -2.78
CA TYR A 164 6.63 -13.73 -4.04
C TYR A 164 7.34 -12.39 -3.78
N HIS A 165 8.20 -11.98 -4.71
CA HIS A 165 8.82 -10.66 -4.64
C HIS A 165 7.78 -9.60 -5.02
N GLY A 166 7.52 -8.69 -4.08
CA GLY A 166 6.67 -7.53 -4.29
C GLY A 166 7.45 -6.37 -4.94
N ARG A 167 6.79 -5.21 -5.06
CA ARG A 167 7.40 -4.02 -5.68
C ARG A 167 7.78 -2.96 -4.64
N ALA A 168 9.07 -2.87 -4.32
CA ALA A 168 9.56 -1.88 -3.35
C ALA A 168 9.30 -0.42 -3.75
N SER A 169 9.39 -0.07 -5.05
CA SER A 169 9.27 1.32 -5.51
C SER A 169 7.88 1.94 -5.36
N SER A 170 6.85 1.12 -5.19
CA SER A 170 5.45 1.54 -5.02
C SER A 170 4.97 1.46 -3.58
N ILE A 171 5.89 1.24 -2.62
CA ILE A 171 5.57 1.32 -1.20
C ILE A 171 5.55 2.79 -0.80
N VAL A 172 4.44 3.21 -0.21
CA VAL A 172 4.18 4.60 0.19
C VAL A 172 3.79 4.67 1.66
N VAL A 173 4.02 5.83 2.28
CA VAL A 173 3.64 6.06 3.68
C VAL A 173 2.13 6.30 3.78
N SER A 174 1.55 5.93 4.93
CA SER A 174 0.16 6.25 5.30
C SER A 174 -0.24 7.69 4.95
N GLY A 175 -1.46 7.85 4.45
CA GLY A 175 -2.01 9.13 3.98
C GLY A 175 -1.70 9.45 2.51
N THR A 176 -0.94 8.60 1.81
CA THR A 176 -0.73 8.75 0.38
C THR A 176 -1.95 8.26 -0.40
N ASP A 177 -2.54 9.13 -1.21
CA ASP A 177 -3.63 8.78 -2.12
C ASP A 177 -3.13 7.83 -3.22
N LEU A 178 -3.93 6.82 -3.57
CA LEU A 178 -3.62 5.87 -4.63
C LEU A 178 -4.61 5.98 -5.78
N ILE A 179 -4.09 5.98 -6.99
CA ILE A 179 -4.90 6.05 -8.21
C ILE A 179 -5.35 4.63 -8.55
N ARG A 180 -6.65 4.46 -8.83
CA ARG A 180 -7.19 3.19 -9.33
C ARG A 180 -6.39 2.71 -10.56
N PRO A 181 -5.79 1.51 -10.52
CA PRO A 181 -4.94 1.06 -11.62
C PRO A 181 -5.77 0.72 -12.85
N ARG A 182 -5.16 0.91 -14.02
CA ARG A 182 -5.67 0.46 -15.31
C ARG A 182 -4.85 -0.73 -15.78
N GLY A 183 -5.51 -1.74 -16.35
CA GLY A 183 -4.82 -2.93 -16.84
C GLY A 183 -5.70 -3.80 -17.72
N GLN A 184 -5.19 -4.97 -18.08
CA GLN A 184 -5.95 -5.98 -18.79
C GLN A 184 -6.65 -6.91 -17.78
N ALA A 185 -7.87 -7.31 -18.07
CA ALA A 185 -8.60 -8.24 -17.22
C ALA A 185 -9.41 -9.27 -18.04
N HIS A 186 -9.73 -10.38 -17.38
CA HIS A 186 -10.28 -11.57 -18.00
C HIS A 186 -11.62 -11.28 -18.71
N PRO A 187 -11.84 -11.82 -19.92
CA PRO A 187 -13.12 -11.69 -20.61
C PRO A 187 -14.25 -12.44 -19.91
N VAL A 188 -15.44 -11.84 -19.79
CA VAL A 188 -16.62 -12.60 -19.34
C VAL A 188 -17.20 -13.36 -20.55
N GLY A 189 -17.37 -14.68 -20.43
CA GLY A 189 -17.91 -15.52 -21.50
C GLY A 189 -16.97 -15.61 -22.71
N SER A 190 -17.48 -15.34 -23.91
CA SER A 190 -16.75 -15.43 -25.18
C SER A 190 -16.11 -14.11 -25.65
N SER A 191 -16.03 -13.10 -24.76
CA SER A 191 -15.46 -11.79 -25.11
C SER A 191 -13.93 -11.82 -25.24
N THR A 192 -13.34 -10.79 -25.85
CA THR A 192 -11.89 -10.55 -25.78
C THR A 192 -11.54 -9.86 -24.46
N PRO A 193 -10.31 -10.03 -23.92
CA PRO A 193 -9.87 -9.27 -22.74
C PRO A 193 -10.14 -7.76 -22.90
N TYR A 194 -10.56 -7.10 -21.81
CA TYR A 194 -10.73 -5.65 -21.81
C TYR A 194 -9.49 -4.96 -21.25
N PHE A 195 -9.34 -3.67 -21.56
CA PHE A 195 -8.31 -2.81 -20.99
C PHE A 195 -8.97 -1.57 -20.43
N GLY A 196 -8.70 -1.25 -19.16
CA GLY A 196 -9.14 -0.03 -18.49
C GLY A 196 -9.05 -0.16 -16.97
N PRO A 197 -9.71 0.71 -16.18
CA PRO A 197 -9.60 0.66 -14.73
C PRO A 197 -10.09 -0.65 -14.12
N SER A 198 -9.45 -1.03 -13.02
CA SER A 198 -9.86 -2.18 -12.23
C SER A 198 -11.28 -2.00 -11.69
N ARG A 199 -12.10 -3.03 -11.89
CA ARG A 199 -13.47 -3.15 -11.38
C ARG A 199 -13.54 -3.88 -10.04
N LYS A 200 -12.41 -4.43 -9.58
CA LYS A 200 -12.30 -5.19 -8.33
C LYS A 200 -11.09 -4.72 -7.52
N LEU A 201 -11.10 -3.44 -7.16
CA LEU A 201 -10.10 -2.85 -6.28
C LEU A 201 -10.37 -3.27 -4.84
N ASP A 202 -9.33 -3.69 -4.15
CA ASP A 202 -9.42 -4.31 -2.85
C ASP A 202 -8.27 -3.84 -1.94
N PHE A 203 -8.50 -3.92 -0.63
CA PHE A 203 -7.46 -3.79 0.37
C PHE A 203 -7.01 -5.19 0.81
N GLU A 204 -5.81 -5.28 1.38
CA GLU A 204 -5.36 -6.46 2.11
C GLU A 204 -4.86 -6.04 3.47
N LEU A 205 -5.53 -6.52 4.54
CA LEU A 205 -5.09 -6.29 5.91
C LEU A 205 -3.82 -7.10 6.16
N GLU A 206 -2.69 -6.41 6.28
CA GLU A 206 -1.41 -7.04 6.54
C GLU A 206 -0.63 -6.35 7.66
N MET A 207 0.39 -7.05 8.13
CA MET A 207 1.52 -6.45 8.79
C MET A 207 2.77 -6.78 8.00
N ALA A 208 3.86 -6.04 8.25
CA ALA A 208 5.14 -6.36 7.64
C ALA A 208 6.27 -6.27 8.64
N ALA A 209 7.19 -7.23 8.57
CA ALA A 209 8.41 -7.25 9.36
C ALA A 209 9.51 -6.46 8.65
N VAL A 210 10.18 -5.59 9.42
CA VAL A 210 11.35 -4.83 8.95
C VAL A 210 12.61 -5.60 9.31
N VAL A 211 13.39 -5.96 8.30
CA VAL A 211 14.67 -6.65 8.49
C VAL A 211 15.68 -5.72 9.17
N GLY A 212 16.25 -6.22 10.26
CA GLY A 212 17.36 -5.65 11.05
C GLY A 212 18.71 -5.85 10.38
N PRO A 213 19.69 -6.49 11.03
CA PRO A 213 20.88 -6.99 10.32
C PRO A 213 20.45 -7.93 9.21
N GLY A 214 21.09 -7.79 8.05
CA GLY A 214 20.96 -8.74 6.96
C GLY A 214 21.73 -10.03 7.21
N ASN A 215 21.91 -10.81 6.14
CA ASN A 215 22.81 -11.95 6.10
C ASN A 215 23.70 -11.85 4.85
N GLU A 216 24.86 -12.51 4.88
CA GLU A 216 25.71 -12.57 3.69
C GLU A 216 25.09 -13.51 2.64
N LEU A 217 25.31 -13.20 1.36
CA LEU A 217 24.88 -14.08 0.26
C LEU A 217 25.48 -15.47 0.42
N GLY A 218 24.63 -16.49 0.35
CA GLY A 218 25.00 -17.89 0.55
C GLY A 218 25.04 -18.33 2.02
N LYS A 219 24.74 -17.45 2.99
CA LYS A 219 24.68 -17.78 4.42
C LYS A 219 23.24 -17.63 4.94
N PRO A 220 22.48 -18.74 5.06
CA PRO A 220 21.14 -18.72 5.63
C PRO A 220 21.12 -18.23 7.09
N VAL A 221 19.97 -17.71 7.52
CA VAL A 221 19.68 -17.42 8.93
C VAL A 221 18.90 -18.60 9.51
N ASP A 222 19.42 -19.18 10.59
CA ASP A 222 18.70 -20.24 11.30
C ASP A 222 17.43 -19.69 11.96
N VAL A 223 16.36 -20.47 11.98
CA VAL A 223 15.07 -20.05 12.56
C VAL A 223 15.19 -19.64 14.03
N THR A 224 16.18 -20.19 14.76
CA THR A 224 16.46 -19.84 16.16
C THR A 224 17.11 -18.47 16.34
N GLU A 225 17.72 -17.92 15.29
CA GLU A 225 18.37 -16.60 15.25
C GLU A 225 17.51 -15.56 14.52
N ALA A 226 16.49 -16.00 13.77
CA ALA A 226 15.66 -15.14 12.93
C ALA A 226 15.05 -13.93 13.66
N ALA A 227 14.70 -14.05 14.94
CA ALA A 227 14.14 -12.94 15.71
C ALA A 227 15.14 -11.78 15.92
N ASP A 228 16.45 -12.06 15.93
CA ASP A 228 17.50 -11.03 16.06
C ASP A 228 17.74 -10.28 14.73
N HIS A 229 17.20 -10.81 13.62
CA HIS A 229 17.19 -10.19 12.31
C HIS A 229 15.89 -9.42 12.01
N ILE A 230 14.95 -9.32 12.96
CA ILE A 230 13.71 -8.57 12.80
C ILE A 230 13.72 -7.39 13.78
N PHE A 231 13.73 -6.17 13.23
CA PHE A 231 13.74 -4.96 14.05
C PHE A 231 12.38 -4.71 14.70
N GLY A 232 11.32 -4.81 13.91
CA GLY A 232 9.97 -4.54 14.34
C GLY A 232 8.95 -4.73 13.24
N LEU A 233 7.71 -4.35 13.53
CA LEU A 233 6.57 -4.51 12.64
C LEU A 233 5.95 -3.14 12.28
N VAL A 234 5.31 -3.10 11.12
CA VAL A 234 4.42 -2.02 10.67
C VAL A 234 3.08 -2.61 10.23
N LEU A 235 2.02 -1.81 10.23
CA LEU A 235 0.80 -2.14 9.48
C LEU A 235 1.09 -1.98 7.98
N MET A 236 0.47 -2.83 7.15
CA MET A 236 0.60 -2.77 5.71
C MET A 236 -0.76 -2.99 5.04
N ASN A 237 -1.05 -2.22 3.99
CA ASN A 237 -2.16 -2.47 3.08
C ASN A 237 -1.59 -2.76 1.68
N ASP A 238 -1.68 -4.03 1.25
CA ASP A 238 -1.26 -4.45 -0.08
C ASP A 238 -2.41 -4.34 -1.09
N TRP A 239 -2.57 -3.13 -1.62
CA TRP A 239 -3.69 -2.80 -2.50
C TRP A 239 -3.71 -3.71 -3.73
N SER A 240 -4.90 -4.19 -4.06
CA SER A 240 -5.04 -5.29 -5.00
C SER A 240 -6.11 -5.02 -6.04
N ALA A 241 -5.76 -5.11 -7.32
CA ALA A 241 -6.68 -5.12 -8.44
C ALA A 241 -6.97 -6.56 -8.86
N ARG A 242 -7.99 -7.18 -8.26
CA ARG A 242 -8.26 -8.62 -8.33
C ARG A 242 -8.54 -9.13 -9.74
N ASP A 243 -9.17 -8.30 -10.56
CA ASP A 243 -9.51 -8.58 -11.96
C ASP A 243 -8.29 -8.59 -12.87
N ILE A 244 -7.36 -7.65 -12.67
CA ILE A 244 -6.06 -7.61 -13.36
C ILE A 244 -5.21 -8.80 -12.90
N GLN A 245 -5.10 -8.99 -11.58
CA GLN A 245 -4.34 -10.08 -10.97
C GLN A 245 -4.79 -11.46 -11.50
N ALA A 246 -6.10 -11.72 -11.51
CA ALA A 246 -6.65 -13.00 -11.96
C ALA A 246 -6.30 -13.34 -13.42
N TRP A 247 -6.13 -12.32 -14.28
CA TRP A 247 -5.77 -12.51 -15.68
C TRP A 247 -4.28 -12.74 -15.89
N GLU A 248 -3.42 -12.07 -15.12
CA GLU A 248 -1.96 -12.09 -15.35
C GLU A 248 -1.19 -13.16 -14.57
N TYR A 249 -1.71 -13.61 -13.41
CA TYR A 249 -0.84 -14.25 -12.41
C TYR A 249 -0.38 -15.66 -12.79
N VAL A 250 -1.01 -16.31 -13.77
CA VAL A 250 -0.61 -17.66 -14.19
C VAL A 250 0.39 -17.56 -15.35
N PRO A 251 1.59 -18.16 -15.25
CA PRO A 251 2.11 -18.98 -14.14
C PRO A 251 3.04 -18.23 -13.16
N LEU A 252 3.29 -16.93 -13.36
CA LEU A 252 4.44 -16.22 -12.77
C LEU A 252 4.17 -15.56 -11.42
N GLY A 253 2.94 -15.60 -10.92
CA GLY A 253 2.50 -14.95 -9.70
C GLY A 253 1.98 -13.52 -9.92
N PRO A 254 1.49 -12.86 -8.85
CA PRO A 254 0.94 -11.51 -8.92
C PRO A 254 1.97 -10.49 -9.41
N PHE A 255 1.54 -9.53 -10.24
CA PHE A 255 2.42 -8.48 -10.76
C PHE A 255 1.75 -7.10 -10.77
N LEU A 256 1.13 -6.67 -11.88
CA LEU A 256 0.47 -5.37 -12.00
C LEU A 256 -0.80 -5.24 -11.15
N GLY A 257 -1.40 -6.38 -10.79
CA GLY A 257 -2.49 -6.46 -9.83
C GLY A 257 -2.10 -6.01 -8.42
N LYS A 258 -0.80 -5.84 -8.12
CA LYS A 258 -0.24 -5.45 -6.82
C LYS A 258 0.65 -4.21 -6.90
N SER A 259 1.52 -4.14 -7.91
CA SER A 259 2.63 -3.16 -7.97
C SER A 259 2.23 -1.70 -8.17
N PHE A 260 0.94 -1.36 -8.15
CA PHE A 260 0.45 0.01 -8.30
C PHE A 260 0.48 0.79 -6.98
N GLY A 261 0.45 0.10 -5.84
CA GLY A 261 0.57 0.75 -4.54
C GLY A 261 0.50 -0.23 -3.38
N THR A 262 1.41 -0.08 -2.43
CA THR A 262 1.37 -0.74 -1.12
C THR A 262 1.57 0.34 -0.07
N THR A 263 0.73 0.41 0.95
CA THR A 263 0.84 1.45 1.99
C THR A 263 1.37 0.84 3.28
N ILE A 264 2.25 1.54 4.00
CA ILE A 264 2.68 1.15 5.35
C ILE A 264 2.45 2.26 6.39
N SER A 265 2.21 1.87 7.65
CA SER A 265 2.20 2.82 8.76
C SER A 265 3.60 3.41 8.99
N PRO A 266 3.73 4.68 9.41
CA PRO A 266 5.03 5.36 9.52
C PRO A 266 5.86 4.92 10.74
N TRP A 267 5.24 4.22 11.70
CA TRP A 267 5.84 3.87 12.99
C TRP A 267 6.20 2.40 13.05
N ILE A 268 7.50 2.09 13.15
CA ILE A 268 8.00 0.72 13.36
C ILE A 268 7.97 0.39 14.85
N VAL A 269 7.06 -0.49 15.25
CA VAL A 269 6.98 -1.00 16.63
C VAL A 269 7.96 -2.15 16.80
N THR A 270 8.94 -1.98 17.68
CA THR A 270 10.02 -2.98 17.87
C THR A 270 9.52 -4.30 18.47
N LEU A 271 10.18 -5.41 18.14
CA LEU A 271 9.85 -6.70 18.77
C LEU A 271 10.04 -6.70 20.29
N ASP A 272 10.96 -5.89 20.82
CA ASP A 272 11.14 -5.74 22.27
C ASP A 272 9.93 -5.05 22.93
N ALA A 273 9.24 -4.14 22.23
CA ALA A 273 7.97 -3.54 22.72
C ALA A 273 6.79 -4.52 22.63
N LEU A 274 6.83 -5.45 21.67
CA LEU A 274 5.81 -6.49 21.50
C LEU A 274 6.02 -7.71 22.41
N GLY A 275 7.22 -7.88 22.97
CA GLY A 275 7.59 -9.01 23.83
C GLY A 275 6.57 -9.39 24.92
N PRO A 276 6.01 -8.42 25.68
CA PRO A 276 4.98 -8.71 26.69
C PRO A 276 3.67 -9.31 26.14
N PHE A 277 3.42 -9.18 24.84
CA PHE A 277 2.21 -9.64 24.16
C PHE A 277 2.44 -10.90 23.32
N SER A 278 3.57 -11.58 23.52
CA SER A 278 3.85 -12.84 22.85
C SER A 278 2.83 -13.91 23.28
N CYS A 279 2.29 -14.66 22.33
CA CYS A 279 1.36 -15.76 22.55
C CYS A 279 1.79 -16.99 21.74
N ASP A 280 1.21 -18.15 22.02
CA ASP A 280 1.49 -19.35 21.25
C ASP A 280 1.02 -19.18 19.80
N ALA A 281 1.86 -19.56 18.84
CA ALA A 281 1.45 -19.61 17.44
C ALA A 281 0.43 -20.75 17.19
N PRO A 282 -0.39 -20.68 16.12
CA PRO A 282 -1.24 -21.79 15.72
C PRO A 282 -0.45 -23.10 15.57
N LYS A 283 -1.05 -24.22 15.98
CA LYS A 283 -0.44 -25.53 15.82
C LYS A 283 -0.29 -25.86 14.33
N GLN A 284 0.91 -26.29 13.95
CA GLN A 284 1.23 -26.66 12.57
C GLN A 284 1.08 -28.17 12.38
N GLU A 285 0.19 -28.54 11.46
CA GLU A 285 -0.01 -29.91 10.99
C GLU A 285 -0.03 -29.91 9.45
N PRO A 286 0.82 -30.72 8.78
CA PRO A 286 1.91 -31.54 9.33
C PRO A 286 3.00 -30.71 10.04
N GLN A 287 3.85 -31.39 10.81
CA GLN A 287 5.04 -30.75 11.37
C GLN A 287 5.96 -30.27 10.22
N PRO A 288 6.45 -29.03 10.25
CA PRO A 288 7.39 -28.53 9.24
C PRO A 288 8.70 -29.31 9.22
N LEU A 289 9.44 -29.17 8.12
CA LEU A 289 10.82 -29.67 8.03
C LEU A 289 11.73 -29.02 9.09
N PRO A 290 12.81 -29.69 9.54
CA PRO A 290 13.62 -29.26 10.68
C PRO A 290 14.10 -27.80 10.65
N TYR A 291 14.39 -27.23 9.47
CA TYR A 291 14.86 -25.84 9.35
C TYR A 291 13.80 -24.78 9.71
N LEU A 292 12.52 -25.17 9.78
CA LEU A 292 11.40 -24.31 10.20
C LEU A 292 10.88 -24.66 11.59
N VAL A 293 11.46 -25.65 12.27
CA VAL A 293 10.98 -26.06 13.59
C VAL A 293 11.52 -25.10 14.65
N GLU A 294 10.62 -24.31 15.23
CA GLU A 294 10.93 -23.42 16.32
C GLU A 294 10.86 -24.14 17.66
N LYS A 295 11.81 -23.89 18.57
CA LYS A 295 11.78 -24.44 19.93
C LYS A 295 10.53 -24.00 20.70
N ASN A 296 10.17 -22.72 20.54
CA ASN A 296 8.96 -22.12 21.09
C ASN A 296 8.32 -21.28 19.97
N SER A 297 7.36 -21.85 19.25
CA SER A 297 6.68 -21.12 18.18
C SER A 297 5.70 -20.11 18.76
N LYS A 298 5.94 -18.83 18.46
CA LYS A 298 5.20 -17.71 19.06
C LYS A 298 4.72 -16.73 17.99
N ASN A 299 3.55 -16.16 18.26
CA ASN A 299 3.03 -14.97 17.61
C ASN A 299 2.87 -13.84 18.64
N TYR A 300 2.19 -12.77 18.24
CA TYR A 300 1.85 -11.63 19.10
C TYR A 300 0.34 -11.40 19.09
N ASP A 301 -0.24 -11.11 20.25
CA ASP A 301 -1.65 -10.72 20.37
C ASP A 301 -1.85 -9.25 19.98
N ILE A 302 -1.88 -9.00 18.67
CA ILE A 302 -2.08 -7.67 18.07
C ILE A 302 -3.48 -7.63 17.49
N SER A 303 -4.35 -6.84 18.10
CA SER A 303 -5.70 -6.60 17.58
C SER A 303 -5.60 -5.71 16.35
N LEU A 304 -6.29 -6.07 15.28
CA LEU A 304 -6.25 -5.38 13.99
C LEU A 304 -7.67 -5.00 13.58
N GLU A 305 -7.83 -3.80 13.02
CA GLU A 305 -9.10 -3.29 12.54
C GLU A 305 -8.92 -2.60 11.19
N VAL A 306 -9.88 -2.79 10.27
CA VAL A 306 -10.00 -2.00 9.03
C VAL A 306 -11.31 -1.24 9.07
N ARG A 307 -11.20 0.06 8.85
CA ARG A 307 -12.33 0.97 8.63
C ARG A 307 -12.31 1.46 7.19
N VAL A 308 -13.50 1.64 6.63
CA VAL A 308 -13.67 2.34 5.34
C VAL A 308 -14.53 3.57 5.56
N LYS A 309 -14.04 4.70 5.05
CA LYS A 309 -14.77 5.96 4.99
C LYS A 309 -15.19 6.26 3.57
N THR A 310 -16.48 6.46 3.35
CA THR A 310 -17.05 6.86 2.07
C THR A 310 -17.22 8.37 2.01
N THR A 311 -17.08 8.98 0.84
CA THR A 311 -17.22 10.44 0.66
C THR A 311 -18.65 10.90 0.41
N ALA A 312 -19.51 10.06 -0.18
CA ALA A 312 -20.91 10.39 -0.46
C ALA A 312 -21.82 9.14 -0.51
N PRO A 313 -22.78 8.99 0.44
CA PRO A 313 -22.91 9.75 1.68
C PRO A 313 -21.68 9.53 2.59
N GLU A 314 -21.33 10.52 3.41
CA GLU A 314 -20.25 10.36 4.38
C GLU A 314 -20.61 9.28 5.41
N HIS A 315 -19.78 8.25 5.50
CA HIS A 315 -19.97 7.15 6.44
C HIS A 315 -18.63 6.52 6.79
N GLU A 316 -18.43 6.19 8.05
CA GLU A 316 -17.34 5.33 8.49
C GLU A 316 -17.91 4.01 8.99
N SER A 317 -17.38 2.90 8.48
CA SER A 317 -17.78 1.55 8.88
C SER A 317 -16.56 0.71 9.21
N VAL A 318 -16.64 -0.08 10.28
CA VAL A 318 -15.64 -1.11 10.59
C VAL A 318 -15.97 -2.35 9.76
N LEU A 319 -15.05 -2.75 8.89
CA LEU A 319 -15.24 -3.88 7.99
C LEU A 319 -14.65 -5.18 8.53
N THR A 320 -13.51 -5.08 9.21
CA THR A 320 -12.84 -6.24 9.78
C THR A 320 -12.32 -5.95 11.17
N LYS A 321 -12.39 -6.97 12.03
CA LYS A 321 -11.73 -7.05 13.32
C LYS A 321 -11.03 -8.40 13.38
N SER A 322 -9.72 -8.37 13.21
CA SER A 322 -8.89 -9.57 13.16
C SER A 322 -7.76 -9.50 14.18
N ASN A 323 -6.84 -10.44 14.11
CA ASN A 323 -5.69 -10.47 15.01
C ASN A 323 -4.48 -11.16 14.37
N PHE A 324 -3.31 -10.58 14.57
CA PHE A 324 -2.04 -11.11 14.08
C PHE A 324 -1.76 -12.54 14.58
N LYS A 325 -2.27 -12.92 15.76
CA LYS A 325 -2.06 -14.27 16.32
C LYS A 325 -2.59 -15.42 15.48
N HIS A 326 -3.46 -15.13 14.50
CA HIS A 326 -4.00 -16.15 13.59
C HIS A 326 -3.01 -16.55 12.47
N LEU A 327 -1.88 -15.86 12.33
CA LEU A 327 -0.87 -16.17 11.31
C LEU A 327 -0.28 -17.57 11.53
N TYR A 328 -0.38 -18.45 10.54
CA TYR A 328 0.02 -19.85 10.67
C TYR A 328 1.54 -20.02 10.58
N TRP A 329 2.19 -19.32 9.65
CA TRP A 329 3.64 -19.24 9.56
C TRP A 329 4.12 -17.99 10.29
N THR A 330 5.00 -18.15 11.27
CA THR A 330 5.54 -17.05 12.06
C THR A 330 6.49 -16.19 11.22
N ILE A 331 6.68 -14.92 11.60
CA ILE A 331 7.62 -14.00 10.90
C ILE A 331 9.07 -14.50 10.95
N THR A 332 9.42 -15.28 11.97
CA THR A 332 10.71 -15.94 12.13
C THR A 332 10.86 -17.12 11.17
N GLN A 333 9.82 -17.93 10.97
CA GLN A 333 9.79 -18.96 9.91
C GLN A 333 9.84 -18.35 8.51
N GLN A 334 9.14 -17.24 8.28
CA GLN A 334 9.18 -16.51 7.01
C GLN A 334 10.62 -16.07 6.67
N LEU A 335 11.31 -15.42 7.61
CA LEU A 335 12.69 -14.97 7.42
C LEU A 335 13.66 -16.14 7.21
N ALA A 336 13.56 -17.19 8.03
CA ALA A 336 14.38 -18.39 7.88
C ALA A 336 14.18 -19.06 6.52
N HIS A 337 12.93 -19.18 6.07
CA HIS A 337 12.64 -19.72 4.75
C HIS A 337 13.19 -18.85 3.62
N HIS A 338 13.05 -17.54 3.73
CA HIS A 338 13.52 -16.62 2.69
C HIS A 338 15.02 -16.74 2.46
N THR A 339 15.80 -16.99 3.52
CA THR A 339 17.27 -17.08 3.46
C THR A 339 17.80 -18.49 3.22
N ILE A 340 16.95 -19.53 3.25
CA ILE A 340 17.40 -20.94 3.24
C ILE A 340 18.19 -21.33 1.98
N ASN A 341 17.92 -20.67 0.85
CA ASN A 341 18.62 -20.89 -0.41
C ASN A 341 19.90 -20.03 -0.55
N GLY A 342 20.25 -19.25 0.47
CA GLY A 342 21.36 -18.30 0.46
C GLY A 342 20.99 -16.88 0.03
N CYS A 343 19.71 -16.54 -0.19
CA CYS A 343 19.28 -15.15 -0.42
C CYS A 343 19.76 -14.25 0.71
N ASN A 344 20.34 -13.09 0.36
CA ASN A 344 20.82 -12.11 1.32
C ASN A 344 19.76 -11.03 1.57
N LEU A 345 19.19 -11.02 2.77
CA LEU A 345 18.40 -9.91 3.25
C LEU A 345 19.31 -8.75 3.67
N ARG A 346 18.76 -7.54 3.67
CA ARG A 346 19.47 -6.30 3.97
C ARG A 346 18.70 -5.46 4.99
N PRO A 347 19.38 -4.59 5.76
CA PRO A 347 18.70 -3.69 6.68
C PRO A 347 17.69 -2.79 5.96
N GLY A 348 16.43 -2.89 6.41
CA GLY A 348 15.30 -2.17 5.82
C GLY A 348 14.56 -2.91 4.70
N ASP A 349 14.92 -4.14 4.38
CA ASP A 349 14.03 -5.01 3.58
C ASP A 349 12.72 -5.24 4.33
N LEU A 350 11.63 -5.39 3.59
CA LEU A 350 10.28 -5.50 4.13
C LEU A 350 9.67 -6.87 3.78
N LEU A 351 9.17 -7.57 4.79
CA LEU A 351 8.52 -8.89 4.65
C LEU A 351 7.04 -8.79 5.03
N GLY A 352 6.15 -8.71 4.04
CA GLY A 352 4.70 -8.72 4.21
C GLY A 352 4.19 -10.08 4.68
N THR A 353 3.18 -10.11 5.56
CA THR A 353 2.69 -11.37 6.13
C THR A 353 1.85 -12.19 5.15
N GLY A 354 1.35 -11.57 4.10
CA GLY A 354 0.12 -11.98 3.43
C GLY A 354 -1.11 -11.56 4.24
N THR A 355 -2.24 -11.44 3.53
CA THR A 355 -3.53 -11.02 4.09
C THR A 355 -3.90 -11.79 5.36
N ILE A 356 -4.13 -11.08 6.46
CA ILE A 356 -4.47 -11.63 7.77
C ILE A 356 -5.99 -11.81 7.86
N SER A 357 -6.42 -13.07 7.91
CA SER A 357 -7.81 -13.45 8.16
C SER A 357 -7.88 -14.35 9.39
N GLY A 358 -8.95 -14.21 10.17
CA GLY A 358 -9.23 -15.07 11.32
C GLY A 358 -10.33 -16.10 11.05
N PRO A 359 -10.72 -16.85 12.10
CA PRO A 359 -11.77 -17.87 12.00
C PRO A 359 -13.18 -17.30 11.85
N GLU A 360 -13.42 -16.08 12.34
CA GLU A 360 -14.75 -15.48 12.36
C GLU A 360 -15.03 -14.70 11.07
N PRO A 361 -16.30 -14.65 10.59
CA PRO A 361 -16.66 -13.91 9.37
C PRO A 361 -16.27 -12.43 9.39
N GLU A 362 -16.32 -11.76 10.54
CA GLU A 362 -15.90 -10.37 10.73
C GLU A 362 -14.38 -10.18 10.79
N SER A 363 -13.59 -11.26 10.73
CA SER A 363 -12.13 -11.23 10.84
C SER A 363 -11.42 -11.47 9.52
N LEU A 364 -12.15 -11.45 8.40
CA LEU A 364 -11.63 -11.63 7.04
C LEU A 364 -10.85 -10.38 6.59
N GLY A 365 -9.70 -10.59 5.97
CA GLY A 365 -8.69 -9.54 5.75
C GLY A 365 -8.82 -8.74 4.46
N CYS A 366 -9.80 -9.03 3.59
CA CYS A 366 -10.03 -8.29 2.34
C CYS A 366 -11.50 -8.33 1.88
N LEU A 367 -11.90 -7.45 0.97
CA LEU A 367 -13.25 -7.44 0.40
C LEU A 367 -13.52 -8.65 -0.48
N LEU A 368 -12.51 -9.21 -1.14
CA LEU A 368 -12.65 -10.48 -1.86
C LEU A 368 -13.26 -11.55 -0.93
N GLU A 369 -12.76 -11.67 0.29
CA GLU A 369 -13.25 -12.60 1.29
C GLU A 369 -14.60 -12.17 1.89
N LEU A 370 -14.68 -10.93 2.40
CA LEU A 370 -15.89 -10.40 3.06
C LEU A 370 -17.12 -10.47 2.16
N THR A 371 -16.94 -10.23 0.86
CA THR A 371 -18.04 -10.23 -0.12
C THR A 371 -18.19 -11.55 -0.87
N TRP A 372 -17.34 -12.52 -0.56
CA TRP A 372 -17.28 -13.80 -1.27
C TRP A 372 -17.18 -13.63 -2.79
N ASN A 373 -16.21 -12.81 -3.22
CA ASN A 373 -15.99 -12.38 -4.60
C ASN A 373 -17.21 -11.67 -5.21
N GLY A 374 -17.80 -10.74 -4.44
CA GLY A 374 -18.97 -9.95 -4.83
C GLY A 374 -20.31 -10.68 -4.78
N LYS A 375 -20.35 -11.96 -4.38
CA LYS A 375 -21.61 -12.72 -4.27
C LYS A 375 -22.48 -12.27 -3.09
N ASN A 376 -21.86 -11.77 -2.03
CA ASN A 376 -22.49 -11.30 -0.80
C ASN A 376 -22.12 -9.83 -0.57
N PRO A 377 -22.81 -8.85 -1.19
CA PRO A 377 -22.48 -7.44 -1.02
C PRO A 377 -22.58 -7.01 0.45
N LEU A 378 -21.63 -6.18 0.89
CA LEU A 378 -21.74 -5.44 2.15
C LEU A 378 -22.68 -4.25 1.97
N SER A 379 -23.20 -3.71 3.08
CA SER A 379 -24.04 -2.51 3.07
C SER A 379 -23.32 -1.38 3.77
N PHE A 380 -22.94 -0.33 3.03
CA PHE A 380 -22.44 0.93 3.60
C PHE A 380 -23.57 1.95 3.51
N ASN A 381 -24.17 2.33 4.64
CA ASN A 381 -25.34 3.21 4.68
C ASN A 381 -26.51 2.79 3.76
N GLY A 382 -26.74 1.48 3.59
CA GLY A 382 -27.81 0.96 2.73
C GLY A 382 -27.44 0.84 1.25
N LEU A 383 -26.23 1.28 0.86
CA LEU A 383 -25.71 1.08 -0.50
C LEU A 383 -24.89 -0.22 -0.57
N PRO A 384 -25.15 -1.10 -1.56
CA PRO A 384 -24.42 -2.34 -1.72
C PRO A 384 -22.98 -2.05 -2.15
N ARG A 385 -22.02 -2.78 -1.56
CA ARG A 385 -20.59 -2.66 -1.82
C ARG A 385 -19.98 -4.04 -2.00
N MET A 386 -19.26 -4.21 -3.11
CA MET A 386 -18.56 -5.47 -3.44
C MET A 386 -17.04 -5.32 -3.32
N PHE A 387 -16.53 -4.18 -3.81
CA PHE A 387 -15.13 -3.80 -3.87
C PHE A 387 -15.04 -2.29 -3.61
N LEU A 388 -13.84 -1.74 -3.49
CA LEU A 388 -13.63 -0.32 -3.24
C LEU A 388 -14.07 0.52 -4.42
N GLU A 389 -14.82 1.59 -4.13
CA GLU A 389 -15.20 2.63 -5.09
C GLU A 389 -14.21 3.81 -5.01
N ASP A 390 -14.26 4.70 -6.00
CA ASP A 390 -13.42 5.91 -5.97
C ASP A 390 -13.92 6.88 -4.89
N GLY A 391 -12.97 7.48 -4.17
CA GLY A 391 -13.22 8.30 -3.00
C GLY A 391 -13.18 7.53 -1.67
N ASP A 392 -13.24 6.19 -1.68
CA ASP A 392 -13.17 5.40 -0.45
C ASP A 392 -11.78 5.52 0.20
N GLU A 393 -11.75 5.90 1.48
CA GLU A 393 -10.54 5.88 2.32
C GLU A 393 -10.54 4.61 3.17
N VAL A 394 -9.50 3.78 3.01
CA VAL A 394 -9.25 2.60 3.84
C VAL A 394 -8.30 3.01 4.96
N VAL A 395 -8.63 2.67 6.21
CA VAL A 395 -7.83 2.96 7.40
C VAL A 395 -7.61 1.68 8.20
N LEU A 396 -6.37 1.19 8.22
CA LEU A 396 -5.92 0.11 9.10
C LEU A 396 -5.45 0.69 10.43
N THR A 397 -5.83 0.05 11.53
CA THR A 397 -5.29 0.31 12.87
C THR A 397 -4.94 -0.99 13.57
N GLY A 398 -3.98 -0.93 14.49
CA GLY A 398 -3.61 -2.09 15.29
C GLY A 398 -2.98 -1.71 16.62
N PHE A 399 -3.22 -2.53 17.64
CA PHE A 399 -2.62 -2.38 18.96
C PHE A 399 -2.59 -3.67 19.77
N CYS A 400 -1.64 -3.76 20.69
CA CYS A 400 -1.64 -4.71 21.79
C CYS A 400 -2.25 -4.05 23.03
N LYS A 401 -3.05 -4.80 23.79
CA LYS A 401 -3.69 -4.30 25.03
C LYS A 401 -2.86 -4.70 26.25
N GLY A 402 -2.27 -3.72 26.93
CA GLY A 402 -1.62 -3.89 28.23
C GLY A 402 -2.56 -3.63 29.40
N ASP A 403 -2.01 -3.69 30.61
CA ASP A 403 -2.72 -3.31 31.84
C ASP A 403 -2.69 -1.79 32.02
N GLY A 404 -3.73 -1.12 31.52
CA GLY A 404 -3.88 0.35 31.59
C GLY A 404 -3.13 1.15 30.52
N TYR A 405 -2.61 0.50 29.47
CA TYR A 405 -1.95 1.15 28.32
C TYR A 405 -2.13 0.33 27.03
N LYS A 406 -1.82 0.93 25.88
CA LYS A 406 -1.81 0.27 24.55
C LYS A 406 -0.46 0.41 23.87
N VAL A 407 0.04 -0.66 23.24
CA VAL A 407 1.18 -0.57 22.31
C VAL A 407 0.62 -0.61 20.90
N GLY A 408 0.47 0.56 20.27
CA GLY A 408 -0.20 0.72 18.98
C GLY A 408 0.72 1.12 17.84
N PHE A 409 0.19 0.98 16.62
CA PHE A 409 0.94 1.16 15.37
C PHE A 409 0.60 2.47 14.64
N GLY A 410 -0.12 3.37 15.30
CA GLY A 410 -0.80 4.48 14.61
C GLY A 410 -1.82 3.98 13.58
N THR A 411 -1.82 4.58 12.40
CA THR A 411 -2.71 4.25 11.27
C THR A 411 -1.91 3.92 10.02
N CYS A 412 -2.46 3.05 9.18
CA CYS A 412 -2.07 2.88 7.78
C CYS A 412 -3.29 3.19 6.91
N SER A 413 -3.35 4.39 6.34
CA SER A 413 -4.48 4.86 5.55
C SER A 413 -4.09 5.20 4.10
N GLY A 414 -5.05 5.08 3.21
CA GLY A 414 -4.94 5.55 1.84
C GLY A 414 -6.33 5.63 1.22
N LYS A 415 -6.50 6.55 0.27
CA LYS A 415 -7.76 6.79 -0.41
C LYS A 415 -7.63 6.44 -1.88
N SER A 416 -8.61 5.71 -2.42
CA SER A 416 -8.70 5.47 -3.86
C SER A 416 -9.14 6.76 -4.54
N GLN A 417 -8.36 7.29 -5.47
CA GLN A 417 -8.69 8.52 -6.18
C GLN A 417 -9.18 8.24 -7.61
N GLU A 418 -10.23 8.95 -8.02
CA GLU A 418 -10.68 8.98 -9.41
C GLU A 418 -9.63 9.70 -10.29
N THR A 419 -9.38 9.19 -11.50
CA THR A 419 -8.47 9.85 -12.46
C THR A 419 -8.89 11.28 -12.78
N VAL A 420 -10.19 11.57 -12.79
CA VAL A 420 -10.77 12.89 -13.04
C VAL A 420 -10.42 13.89 -11.94
N ASP A 421 -10.42 13.46 -10.69
CA ASP A 421 -10.06 14.33 -9.56
C ASP A 421 -8.55 14.59 -9.48
N LEU A 422 -7.71 13.68 -9.98
CA LEU A 422 -6.28 13.94 -10.14
C LEU A 422 -6.04 15.08 -11.15
N ILE A 423 -6.75 15.09 -12.28
CA ILE A 423 -6.67 16.16 -13.29
C ILE A 423 -7.12 17.49 -12.69
N ARG A 424 -8.16 17.48 -11.86
CA ARG A 424 -8.66 18.67 -11.16
C ARG A 424 -7.69 19.21 -10.11
N SER A 425 -6.93 18.34 -9.45
CA SER A 425 -6.06 18.69 -8.32
C SER A 425 -4.58 18.86 -8.68
N ASN A 426 -4.17 18.47 -9.88
CA ASN A 426 -2.77 18.49 -10.31
C ASN A 426 -2.58 19.19 -11.67
N GLU A 427 -2.21 20.46 -11.61
CA GLU A 427 -1.93 21.31 -12.79
C GLU A 427 -0.88 20.72 -13.74
N LYS A 428 0.07 19.91 -13.23
CA LYS A 428 1.10 19.27 -14.07
C LYS A 428 0.51 18.15 -14.93
N GLU A 429 -0.41 17.36 -14.39
CA GLU A 429 -1.10 16.32 -15.15
C GLU A 429 -2.11 16.91 -16.14
N LYS A 430 -2.79 18.01 -15.76
CA LYS A 430 -3.59 18.82 -16.68
C LYS A 430 -2.77 19.31 -17.88
N LEU A 431 -1.61 19.91 -17.62
CA LEU A 431 -0.71 20.40 -18.68
C LEU A 431 -0.27 19.27 -19.61
N ARG A 432 0.10 18.12 -19.04
CA ARG A 432 0.52 16.94 -19.80
C ARG A 432 -0.58 16.41 -20.72
N MET A 433 -1.83 16.41 -20.27
CA MET A 433 -2.97 16.00 -21.08
C MET A 433 -3.29 16.99 -22.20
N ASN A 434 -3.23 18.29 -21.90
CA ASN A 434 -3.36 19.36 -22.91
C ASN A 434 -2.28 19.23 -24.00
N GLU A 435 -1.03 19.02 -23.61
CA GLU A 435 0.08 18.81 -24.55
C GLU A 435 -0.12 17.57 -25.42
N ALA A 436 -0.66 16.48 -24.86
CA ALA A 436 -0.94 15.26 -25.61
C ALA A 436 -2.06 15.46 -26.65
N LEU A 437 -3.16 16.13 -26.29
CA LEU A 437 -4.26 16.45 -27.21
C LEU A 437 -3.79 17.39 -28.33
N MET A 438 -3.02 18.42 -28.00
CA MET A 438 -2.43 19.33 -28.98
C MET A 438 -1.43 18.62 -29.91
N SER A 439 -0.61 17.72 -29.37
CA SER A 439 0.29 16.90 -30.20
C SER A 439 -0.48 15.97 -31.14
N LEU A 440 -1.66 15.48 -30.75
CA LEU A 440 -2.52 14.67 -31.61
C LEU A 440 -3.12 15.50 -32.74
N LEU A 441 -3.57 16.73 -32.46
CA LEU A 441 -4.05 17.68 -33.49
C LEU A 441 -2.96 18.01 -34.51
N LEU A 442 -1.76 18.35 -34.05
CA LEU A 442 -0.64 18.68 -34.94
C LEU A 442 -0.23 17.51 -35.86
N ARG A 443 -0.31 16.28 -35.33
CA ARG A 443 -0.04 15.07 -36.13
C ARG A 443 -1.18 14.74 -37.08
N LEU A 444 -2.43 14.99 -36.70
CA LEU A 444 -3.57 14.87 -37.59
C LEU A 444 -3.48 15.87 -38.76
N ASP A 445 -2.99 17.09 -38.50
CA ASP A 445 -2.75 18.10 -39.53
C ASP A 445 -1.66 17.71 -40.52
N SER A 446 -0.72 16.85 -40.11
CA SER A 446 0.30 16.30 -41.02
C SER A 446 -0.23 15.26 -42.01
N VAL A 447 -1.46 14.75 -41.81
CA VAL A 447 -2.11 13.85 -42.78
C VAL A 447 -2.62 14.67 -43.98
N PRO A 448 -2.13 14.40 -45.21
CA PRO A 448 -2.57 15.10 -46.41
C PRO A 448 -4.08 14.97 -46.61
N GLY A 449 -4.76 16.09 -46.89
CA GLY A 449 -6.21 16.13 -47.08
C GLY A 449 -6.61 16.30 -48.54
N ILE A 450 -5.85 15.69 -49.46
CA ILE A 450 -6.06 15.85 -50.91
C ILE A 450 -7.30 15.06 -51.32
N ASP A 451 -7.48 13.86 -50.78
CA ASP A 451 -8.69 13.07 -50.91
C ASP A 451 -9.88 13.69 -50.12
N PRO A 452 -11.05 13.92 -50.78
CA PRO A 452 -12.23 14.50 -50.13
C PRO A 452 -12.77 13.70 -48.94
N THR A 453 -12.65 12.37 -48.96
CA THR A 453 -13.09 11.48 -47.89
C THR A 453 -12.14 11.58 -46.70
N VAL A 454 -10.82 11.55 -46.93
CA VAL A 454 -9.80 11.73 -45.88
C VAL A 454 -9.93 13.12 -45.23
N ARG A 455 -10.24 14.15 -46.02
CA ARG A 455 -10.52 15.49 -45.50
C ARG A 455 -11.73 15.54 -44.57
N GLU A 456 -12.80 14.83 -44.90
CA GLU A 456 -14.00 14.76 -44.06
C GLU A 456 -13.76 13.96 -42.77
N VAL A 457 -13.03 12.83 -42.85
CA VAL A 457 -12.63 12.08 -41.66
C VAL A 457 -11.70 12.93 -40.79
N ARG A 458 -10.71 13.62 -41.37
CA ARG A 458 -9.82 14.55 -40.64
C ARG A 458 -10.61 15.62 -39.91
N ARG A 459 -11.61 16.23 -40.57
CA ARG A 459 -12.50 17.23 -39.96
C ARG A 459 -13.29 16.67 -38.77
N LYS A 460 -13.82 15.44 -38.89
CA LYS A 460 -14.53 14.75 -37.80
C LYS A 460 -13.61 14.45 -36.62
N VAL A 461 -12.39 13.97 -36.87
CA VAL A 461 -11.40 13.68 -35.84
C VAL A 461 -10.90 14.96 -35.17
N SER A 462 -10.60 16.03 -35.91
CA SER A 462 -10.21 17.34 -35.34
C SER A 462 -11.28 17.90 -34.42
N ARG A 463 -12.57 17.91 -34.85
CA ARG A 463 -13.70 18.33 -34.01
C ARG A 463 -13.78 17.54 -32.71
N ARG A 464 -13.41 16.25 -32.74
CA ARG A 464 -13.44 15.36 -31.59
C ARG A 464 -12.29 15.63 -30.62
N ILE A 465 -11.08 15.90 -31.12
CA ILE A 465 -9.95 16.30 -30.25
C ILE A 465 -10.25 17.65 -29.59
N VAL A 466 -10.83 18.58 -30.34
CA VAL A 466 -11.28 19.87 -29.79
C VAL A 466 -12.37 19.67 -28.74
N GLY A 467 -13.36 18.80 -28.98
CA GLY A 467 -14.37 18.47 -27.97
C GLY A 467 -13.80 17.82 -26.70
N LEU A 468 -12.72 17.03 -26.82
CA LEU A 468 -12.02 16.45 -25.66
C LEU A 468 -11.22 17.49 -24.88
N GLN A 469 -10.63 18.45 -25.59
CA GLN A 469 -9.98 19.61 -24.99
C GLN A 469 -11.02 20.44 -24.21
N GLU A 470 -12.18 20.71 -24.82
CA GLU A 470 -13.30 21.41 -24.17
C GLU A 470 -13.83 20.66 -22.94
N ILE A 471 -13.90 19.32 -22.97
CA ILE A 471 -14.28 18.51 -21.80
C ILE A 471 -13.21 18.58 -20.72
N LEU A 472 -11.93 18.47 -21.08
CA LEU A 472 -10.82 18.56 -20.14
C LEU A 472 -10.78 19.94 -19.45
N ASP A 473 -11.02 20.99 -20.22
CA ASP A 473 -11.11 22.37 -19.74
C ASP A 473 -12.37 22.55 -18.85
N ALA A 474 -13.52 22.00 -19.25
CA ALA A 474 -14.76 22.04 -18.46
C ALA A 474 -14.66 21.24 -17.15
N VAL A 475 -13.97 20.10 -17.17
CA VAL A 475 -13.67 19.27 -15.98
C VAL A 475 -12.78 20.03 -15.00
N ALA A 476 -11.86 20.87 -15.51
CA ALA A 476 -10.94 21.68 -14.73
C ALA A 476 -11.57 22.95 -14.14
N ASP A 477 -12.55 23.58 -14.82
CA ASP A 477 -13.15 24.85 -14.38
C ASP A 477 -14.35 24.73 -13.41
N SER A 478 -14.83 23.50 -13.15
CA SER A 478 -15.77 23.05 -12.10
C SER A 478 -17.30 23.26 -12.26
N ARG A 479 -18.01 22.19 -11.80
CA ARG A 479 -19.46 21.90 -11.60
C ARG A 479 -20.39 21.86 -12.83
N VAL A 480 -20.68 20.66 -13.34
CA VAL A 480 -21.84 20.44 -14.22
C VAL A 480 -22.65 19.21 -13.77
N GLU A 481 -23.84 19.46 -13.23
CA GLU A 481 -24.93 18.47 -13.20
C GLU A 481 -25.34 18.14 -14.64
N GLY A 482 -25.57 16.85 -14.94
CA GLY A 482 -26.02 16.40 -16.28
C GLY A 482 -24.98 15.71 -17.14
N LEU A 483 -23.77 15.43 -16.62
CA LEU A 483 -22.72 14.67 -17.32
C LEU A 483 -23.24 13.34 -17.91
N GLN A 484 -24.13 12.66 -17.19
CA GLN A 484 -24.72 11.36 -17.56
C GLN A 484 -25.64 11.44 -18.79
N GLU A 485 -26.39 12.53 -18.96
CA GLU A 485 -27.31 12.72 -20.09
C GLU A 485 -26.54 13.12 -21.37
N MET A 486 -25.46 13.88 -21.20
CA MET A 486 -24.50 14.20 -22.27
C MET A 486 -23.78 12.95 -22.78
N MET A 487 -23.38 12.05 -21.88
CA MET A 487 -22.75 10.77 -22.25
C MET A 487 -23.70 9.83 -23.00
N ARG A 488 -25.01 9.88 -22.72
CA ARG A 488 -25.99 8.99 -23.36
C ARG A 488 -26.29 9.38 -24.82
N LYS A 489 -26.39 10.67 -25.12
CA LYS A 489 -26.45 11.17 -26.52
C LYS A 489 -25.18 10.87 -27.30
N TRP A 490 -24.06 10.70 -26.62
CA TRP A 490 -22.76 10.42 -27.23
C TRP A 490 -22.61 8.96 -27.67
N GLU A 491 -23.24 7.99 -27.00
CA GLU A 491 -23.24 6.58 -27.40
C GLU A 491 -23.89 6.37 -28.78
N GLU A 492 -25.03 7.02 -29.03
CA GLU A 492 -25.72 6.97 -30.33
C GLU A 492 -24.85 7.52 -31.47
N VAL A 493 -24.09 8.59 -31.20
CA VAL A 493 -23.18 9.22 -32.18
C VAL A 493 -21.90 8.41 -32.41
N VAL A 494 -21.44 7.61 -31.43
CA VAL A 494 -20.28 6.69 -31.59
C VAL A 494 -20.65 5.50 -32.47
N VAL A 495 -21.85 4.93 -32.28
CA VAL A 495 -22.37 3.82 -33.09
C VAL A 495 -22.52 4.24 -34.56
N GLU A 496 -23.07 5.43 -34.83
CA GLU A 496 -23.12 5.99 -36.20
C GLU A 496 -21.72 6.20 -36.83
N MET A 497 -20.68 6.38 -36.03
CA MET A 497 -19.30 6.52 -36.53
C MET A 497 -18.64 5.18 -36.87
N GLU A 498 -18.93 4.10 -36.12
CA GLU A 498 -18.41 2.77 -36.43
C GLU A 498 -18.98 2.25 -37.76
N GLU A 499 -20.27 2.49 -38.01
CA GLU A 499 -20.92 2.11 -39.27
C GLU A 499 -20.40 2.95 -40.45
N GLY A 500 -20.21 4.27 -40.26
CA GLY A 500 -19.77 5.15 -41.35
C GLY A 500 -18.30 5.04 -41.78
N VAL A 501 -17.39 4.53 -40.94
CA VAL A 501 -15.95 4.36 -41.28
C VAL A 501 -15.67 2.96 -41.85
N TRP A 502 -16.44 1.95 -41.46
CA TRP A 502 -16.22 0.56 -41.88
C TRP A 502 -16.92 0.18 -43.19
N GLU A 503 -17.96 0.92 -43.58
CA GLU A 503 -18.76 0.67 -44.80
C GLU A 503 -18.27 1.40 -46.06
N ASP A 504 -17.37 2.40 -45.97
CA ASP A 504 -16.85 3.08 -47.16
C ASP A 504 -15.65 2.31 -47.77
N GLU A 505 -15.94 1.54 -48.82
CA GLU A 505 -15.02 0.70 -49.59
C GLU A 505 -13.78 1.47 -50.11
N ARG A 506 -13.83 2.80 -50.18
CA ARG A 506 -12.73 3.67 -50.63
C ARG A 506 -11.67 3.97 -49.57
N CYS A 507 -11.99 3.86 -48.28
CA CYS A 507 -10.99 4.00 -47.20
C CYS A 507 -9.95 2.86 -47.21
N ARG A 508 -10.28 1.70 -47.79
CA ARG A 508 -9.39 0.52 -47.86
C ARG A 508 -8.48 0.48 -49.09
N THR A 509 -8.76 1.30 -50.12
CA THR A 509 -8.14 1.15 -51.45
C THR A 509 -7.15 2.26 -51.79
N THR A 510 -7.21 3.42 -51.13
CA THR A 510 -6.29 4.55 -51.36
C THR A 510 -5.09 4.53 -50.38
N VAL A 511 -4.00 5.20 -50.76
CA VAL A 511 -2.81 5.33 -49.89
C VAL A 511 -3.14 6.21 -48.67
N GLU A 512 -3.83 7.33 -48.88
CA GLU A 512 -4.27 8.24 -47.80
C GLU A 512 -5.32 7.58 -46.88
N GLY A 513 -6.24 6.76 -47.42
CA GLY A 513 -7.20 5.99 -46.64
C GLY A 513 -6.53 4.97 -45.70
N ARG A 514 -5.48 4.29 -46.19
CA ARG A 514 -4.67 3.36 -45.36
C ARG A 514 -3.80 4.08 -44.34
N GLU A 515 -3.31 5.28 -44.63
CA GLU A 515 -2.62 6.13 -43.64
C GLU A 515 -3.59 6.62 -42.56
N MET A 516 -4.82 6.97 -42.93
CA MET A 516 -5.87 7.34 -41.98
C MET A 516 -6.34 6.15 -41.14
N GLU A 517 -6.50 4.97 -41.74
CA GLU A 517 -6.81 3.72 -41.04
C GLU A 517 -5.68 3.36 -40.06
N ARG A 518 -4.42 3.49 -40.48
CA ARG A 518 -3.23 3.29 -39.64
C ARG A 518 -3.15 4.32 -38.52
N PHE A 519 -3.44 5.60 -38.78
CA PHE A 519 -3.53 6.64 -37.75
C PHE A 519 -4.66 6.35 -36.76
N CYS A 520 -5.85 5.97 -37.24
CA CYS A 520 -7.00 5.58 -36.42
C CYS A 520 -6.70 4.34 -35.56
N PHE A 521 -5.98 3.36 -36.10
CA PHE A 521 -5.58 2.13 -35.40
C PHE A 521 -4.43 2.37 -34.41
N GLU A 522 -3.39 3.12 -34.79
CA GLU A 522 -2.18 3.33 -33.99
C GLU A 522 -2.32 4.45 -32.94
N LYS A 523 -3.18 5.45 -33.17
CA LYS A 523 -3.27 6.67 -32.35
C LYS A 523 -4.64 6.94 -31.78
N PHE A 524 -5.68 6.44 -32.43
CA PHE A 524 -7.04 6.82 -32.09
C PHE A 524 -7.92 5.70 -31.58
N GLY A 525 -7.44 4.44 -31.59
CA GLY A 525 -8.23 3.22 -31.38
C GLY A 525 -9.47 3.53 -30.56
N PHE A 526 -10.60 3.78 -31.24
CA PHE A 526 -11.68 4.61 -30.67
C PHE A 526 -12.33 3.99 -29.44
N ARG A 527 -12.09 2.69 -29.22
CA ARG A 527 -12.37 1.98 -27.97
C ARG A 527 -11.55 2.48 -26.78
N CYS A 528 -10.30 2.91 -26.94
CA CYS A 528 -9.42 3.39 -25.86
C CYS A 528 -9.85 4.75 -25.29
N MET A 529 -10.43 5.64 -26.10
CA MET A 529 -10.90 6.94 -25.65
C MET A 529 -12.31 6.88 -25.09
N GLU A 530 -13.16 6.02 -25.66
CA GLU A 530 -14.41 5.60 -25.03
C GLU A 530 -14.15 4.97 -23.65
N ARG A 531 -13.16 4.08 -23.53
CA ARG A 531 -12.68 3.48 -22.26
C ARG A 531 -12.10 4.51 -21.28
N PHE A 532 -11.38 5.50 -21.81
CA PHE A 532 -10.85 6.62 -21.02
C PHE A 532 -11.96 7.51 -20.44
N LEU A 533 -13.02 7.78 -21.22
CA LEU A 533 -14.17 8.59 -20.77
C LEU A 533 -15.23 7.79 -20.00
N ARG A 534 -15.29 6.46 -20.17
CA ARG A 534 -16.22 5.56 -19.45
C ARG A 534 -15.68 5.08 -18.09
N GLY A 535 -14.40 5.29 -17.78
CA GLY A 535 -13.77 4.57 -16.67
C GLY A 535 -13.94 3.05 -16.80
N VAL A 536 -13.75 2.48 -17.99
CA VAL A 536 -13.84 1.04 -18.29
C VAL A 536 -12.64 0.52 -19.03
#